data_AF-A0A9C6T133-F1
#
_entry.id   AF-A0A9C6T133-F1
#
_cell.length_a   1.000
_cell.length_b   1.000
_cell.length_c   1.000
_cell.angle_alpha   90.00
_cell.angle_beta   90.00
_cell.angle_gamma   90.00
#
_symmetry.space_group_name_H-M   'P 1'
#
loop_
_entity.id
_entity.type
_entity.pdbx_description
1 polymer ?
#
loop_
_entity_poly.entity_id
_entity_poly.type
_entity_poly.pdbx_seq_one_letter_code
_entity_poly.pdbx_strand_id
1 'polypeptide(L)'
;MCNWDCFDNLCCSPREKSIFLAAWTLAHAIHLIAGCWPVIDIDDTFYIVCVTFIVVMVLCHVAGTILLFIGIYKERAMILTIGVILSSIYPYCHFFTIYLPVVQILFTIVVLRYCKELD
;
A
#
# COMPACT_ATOMS: atom_id res chain seq x y z
N MET A 1 4.35 30.72 -8.98
CA MET A 1 3.51 29.59 -8.56
C MET A 1 3.41 28.61 -9.71
N CYS A 2 4.36 27.69 -9.81
CA CYS A 2 4.27 26.48 -10.63
C CYS A 2 4.84 25.39 -9.73
N ASN A 3 4.21 24.22 -9.60
CA ASN A 3 4.96 22.96 -9.44
C ASN A 3 4.15 21.68 -9.22
N TRP A 4 2.83 21.66 -9.34
CA TRP A 4 2.08 20.41 -9.13
C TRP A 4 1.01 20.07 -10.15
N ASP A 5 0.67 20.97 -11.08
CA ASP A 5 -0.25 20.66 -12.19
C ASP A 5 0.23 19.46 -13.02
N CYS A 6 1.54 19.25 -13.10
CA CYS A 6 2.12 18.09 -13.78
C CYS A 6 1.82 16.77 -13.02
N PHE A 7 1.71 16.82 -11.71
CA PHE A 7 1.44 15.64 -10.88
C PHE A 7 -0.06 15.43 -10.69
N ASP A 8 -0.88 16.49 -10.75
CA ASP A 8 -2.33 16.45 -10.53
C ASP A 8 -3.10 16.25 -11.84
N ASN A 9 -2.70 16.92 -12.92
CA ASN A 9 -3.51 17.08 -14.13
C ASN A 9 -2.90 16.51 -15.42
N LEU A 10 -1.65 16.04 -15.41
CA LEU A 10 -0.97 15.70 -16.67
C LEU A 10 -1.46 14.40 -17.34
N CYS A 11 -2.17 13.51 -16.63
CA CYS A 11 -2.63 12.23 -17.21
C CYS A 11 -3.99 11.71 -16.69
N CYS A 12 -4.22 11.74 -15.37
CA CYS A 12 -5.42 11.15 -14.74
C CYS A 12 -5.81 11.93 -13.47
N SER A 13 -7.08 11.87 -13.08
CA SER A 13 -7.59 12.44 -11.83
C SER A 13 -6.94 11.81 -10.58
N PRO A 14 -6.89 12.52 -9.43
CA PRO A 14 -6.40 11.98 -8.15
C PRO A 14 -7.14 10.70 -7.71
N ARG A 15 -8.43 10.60 -8.05
CA ARG A 15 -9.25 9.40 -7.83
C ARG A 15 -8.71 8.20 -8.60
N GLU A 16 -8.44 8.33 -9.90
CA GLU A 16 -7.89 7.24 -10.73
C GLU A 16 -6.51 6.79 -10.24
N LYS A 17 -5.67 7.75 -9.84
CA LYS A 17 -4.35 7.45 -9.25
C LYS A 17 -4.47 6.71 -7.91
N SER A 18 -5.48 7.05 -7.10
CA SER A 18 -5.78 6.34 -5.85
C SER A 18 -6.28 4.91 -6.09
N ILE A 19 -7.09 4.70 -7.15
CA ILE A 19 -7.52 3.36 -7.57
C ILE A 19 -6.30 2.53 -8.01
N PHE A 20 -5.38 3.13 -8.77
CA PHE A 20 -4.14 2.47 -9.15
C PHE A 20 -3.31 2.06 -7.92
N LEU A 21 -3.17 2.93 -6.90
CA LEU A 21 -2.53 2.55 -5.63
C LEU A 21 -3.22 1.34 -4.98
N ALA A 22 -4.56 1.34 -4.91
CA ALA A 22 -5.30 0.25 -4.29
C ALA A 22 -5.03 -1.07 -5.03
N ALA A 23 -5.03 -1.04 -6.36
CA ALA A 23 -4.68 -2.21 -7.19
C ALA A 23 -3.20 -2.63 -7.03
N TRP A 24 -2.27 -1.66 -6.95
CA TRP A 24 -0.86 -1.90 -6.70
C TRP A 24 -0.61 -2.59 -5.35
N THR A 25 -1.29 -2.11 -4.31
CA THR A 25 -1.23 -2.70 -2.96
C THR A 25 -1.72 -4.15 -2.97
N LEU A 26 -2.82 -4.42 -3.71
CA LEU A 26 -3.33 -5.78 -3.89
C LEU A 26 -2.33 -6.68 -4.62
N ALA A 27 -1.71 -6.19 -5.68
CA ALA A 27 -0.70 -6.94 -6.44
C ALA A 27 0.48 -7.34 -5.54
N HIS A 28 0.93 -6.46 -4.65
CA HIS A 28 1.97 -6.78 -3.68
C HIS A 28 1.53 -7.79 -2.62
N ALA A 29 0.28 -7.75 -2.17
CA ALA A 29 -0.25 -8.78 -1.28
C ALA A 29 -0.21 -10.17 -1.94
N ILE A 30 -0.57 -10.25 -3.22
CA ILE A 30 -0.52 -11.49 -4.00
C ILE A 30 0.94 -11.95 -4.18
N HIS A 31 1.85 -11.04 -4.51
CA HIS A 31 3.27 -11.35 -4.62
C HIS A 31 3.86 -11.88 -3.31
N LEU A 32 3.49 -11.28 -2.18
CA LEU A 32 3.89 -11.73 -0.84
C LEU A 32 3.42 -13.16 -0.57
N ILE A 33 2.15 -13.46 -0.86
CA ILE A 33 1.59 -14.82 -0.70
C ILE A 33 2.35 -15.82 -1.59
N ALA A 34 2.63 -15.45 -2.84
CA ALA A 34 3.35 -16.31 -3.78
C ALA A 34 4.82 -16.52 -3.38
N GLY A 35 5.44 -15.52 -2.74
CA GLY A 35 6.82 -15.59 -2.22
C GLY A 35 6.98 -16.42 -0.94
N CYS A 36 5.89 -16.82 -0.28
CA CYS A 36 5.89 -17.62 0.96
C CYS A 36 6.26 -19.10 0.76
N TRP A 37 7.06 -19.46 -0.25
CA TRP A 37 7.47 -20.84 -0.41
C TRP A 37 8.48 -21.24 0.68
N PRO A 38 8.25 -22.32 1.44
CA PRO A 38 9.15 -22.67 2.52
C PRO A 38 10.53 -23.05 1.98
N VAL A 39 11.56 -22.36 2.46
CA VAL A 39 12.94 -22.85 2.38
C VAL A 39 13.09 -23.92 3.46
N ILE A 40 13.14 -25.17 3.01
CA ILE A 40 13.27 -26.37 3.83
C ILE A 40 14.73 -26.44 4.30
N ASP A 41 15.04 -25.83 5.45
CA ASP A 41 16.23 -26.10 6.31
C ASP A 41 16.44 -24.97 7.35
N ILE A 42 15.36 -24.52 8.02
CA ILE A 42 15.46 -23.46 9.04
C ILE A 42 14.94 -23.98 10.38
N ASP A 43 15.56 -23.56 11.49
CA ASP A 43 15.11 -23.84 12.85
C ASP A 43 13.60 -23.56 13.02
N ASP A 44 12.88 -24.48 13.68
CA ASP A 44 11.42 -24.43 13.81
C ASP A 44 10.92 -23.12 14.45
N THR A 45 11.68 -22.58 15.42
CA THR A 45 11.30 -21.33 16.09
C THR A 45 11.42 -20.15 15.13
N PHE A 46 12.53 -20.08 14.39
CA PHE A 46 12.75 -19.02 13.42
C PHE A 46 11.74 -19.11 12.26
N TYR A 47 11.42 -20.32 11.80
CA TYR A 47 10.39 -20.54 10.79
C TYR A 47 9.03 -19.99 11.23
N ILE A 48 8.59 -20.30 12.46
CA ILE A 48 7.31 -19.80 12.99
C ILE A 48 7.29 -18.26 13.05
N VAL A 49 8.39 -17.63 13.48
CA VAL A 49 8.50 -16.17 13.54
C VAL A 49 8.40 -15.56 12.13
N CYS A 50 9.13 -16.12 11.16
CA CYS A 50 9.08 -15.64 9.77
C CYS A 50 7.70 -15.80 9.14
N VAL A 51 7.06 -16.96 9.29
CA VAL A 51 5.72 -17.21 8.78
C VAL A 51 4.71 -16.25 9.42
N THR A 52 4.76 -16.08 10.74
CA THR A 52 3.88 -15.15 11.46
C THR A 52 4.06 -13.72 10.96
N PHE A 53 5.31 -13.27 10.80
CA PHE A 53 5.61 -11.95 10.27
C PHE A 53 5.02 -11.74 8.87
N ILE A 54 5.21 -12.69 7.96
CA ILE A 54 4.69 -12.57 6.59
C ILE A 54 3.15 -12.60 6.58
N VAL A 55 2.53 -13.48 7.36
CA VAL A 55 1.06 -13.53 7.49
C VAL A 55 0.52 -12.18 7.97
N VAL A 56 1.14 -11.58 8.99
CA VAL A 56 0.74 -10.25 9.47
C VAL A 56 0.90 -9.19 8.38
N MET A 57 2.01 -9.19 7.63
CA MET A 57 2.21 -8.25 6.52
C MET A 57 1.15 -8.39 5.42
N VAL A 58 0.84 -9.63 5.01
CA VAL A 58 -0.21 -9.93 4.03
C VAL A 58 -1.55 -9.41 4.52
N LEU A 59 -1.92 -9.70 5.78
CA LEU A 59 -3.18 -9.24 6.37
C LEU A 59 -3.26 -7.71 6.38
N CYS A 60 -2.18 -7.01 6.76
CA CYS A 60 -2.13 -5.55 6.72
C CYS A 60 -2.31 -5.00 5.30
N HIS A 61 -1.71 -5.61 4.28
CA HIS A 61 -1.85 -5.19 2.89
C HIS A 61 -3.25 -5.45 2.32
N VAL A 62 -3.83 -6.61 2.61
CA VAL A 62 -5.20 -6.94 2.19
C VAL A 62 -6.19 -5.99 2.88
N ALA A 63 -6.06 -5.79 4.20
CA ALA A 63 -6.90 -4.84 4.94
C ALA A 63 -6.73 -3.41 4.42
N GLY A 64 -5.50 -2.97 4.19
CA GLY A 64 -5.18 -1.67 3.60
C GLY A 64 -5.83 -1.49 2.22
N THR A 65 -5.72 -2.50 1.36
CA THR A 65 -6.36 -2.52 0.03
C THR A 65 -7.88 -2.36 0.13
N ILE A 66 -8.53 -3.13 1.02
CA ILE A 66 -9.98 -3.07 1.22
C ILE A 66 -10.39 -1.67 1.68
N LEU A 67 -9.69 -1.10 2.67
CA LEU A 67 -9.98 0.25 3.16
C LEU A 67 -9.73 1.32 2.09
N LEU A 68 -8.70 1.20 1.27
CA LEU A 68 -8.46 2.10 0.15
C LEU A 68 -9.64 2.07 -0.83
N PHE A 69 -10.08 0.90 -1.28
CA PHE A 69 -11.25 0.80 -2.18
C PHE A 69 -12.54 1.34 -1.54
N ILE A 70 -12.81 0.98 -0.28
CA ILE A 70 -13.98 1.48 0.44
C ILE A 70 -13.91 3.00 0.58
N GLY A 71 -12.76 3.54 0.97
CA GLY A 71 -12.55 4.97 1.15
C GLY A 71 -12.70 5.76 -0.17
N ILE A 72 -12.22 5.21 -1.29
CA ILE A 72 -12.44 5.79 -2.62
C ILE A 72 -13.92 5.77 -3.00
N TYR A 73 -14.59 4.62 -2.84
CA TYR A 73 -15.99 4.46 -3.27
C TYR A 73 -16.98 5.22 -2.38
N LYS A 74 -16.69 5.32 -1.08
CA LYS A 74 -17.51 6.05 -0.11
C LYS A 74 -17.09 7.50 0.07
N GLU A 75 -16.05 7.95 -0.65
CA GLU A 75 -15.54 9.32 -0.57
C GLU A 75 -15.26 9.75 0.88
N ARG A 76 -14.57 8.87 1.64
CA ARG A 76 -14.23 9.09 3.06
C ARG A 76 -12.72 9.21 3.27
N ALA A 77 -12.24 10.44 3.48
CA ALA A 77 -10.84 10.75 3.72
C ALA A 77 -10.21 9.98 4.91
N MET A 78 -10.97 9.79 6.00
CA MET A 78 -10.48 9.03 7.15
C MET A 78 -10.21 7.56 6.80
N ILE A 79 -11.12 6.91 6.07
CA ILE A 79 -10.98 5.50 5.68
C ILE A 79 -9.79 5.32 4.73
N LEU A 80 -9.65 6.24 3.76
CA LEU A 80 -8.51 6.30 2.86
C LEU A 80 -7.19 6.38 3.63
N THR A 81 -7.09 7.29 4.58
CA THR A 81 -5.87 7.50 5.38
C THR A 81 -5.49 6.24 6.16
N ILE A 82 -6.46 5.58 6.80
CA ILE A 82 -6.21 4.31 7.52
C ILE A 82 -5.72 3.23 6.52
N GLY A 83 -6.32 3.15 5.34
CA GLY A 83 -5.89 2.24 4.28
C GLY A 83 -4.45 2.49 3.83
N VAL A 84 -4.05 3.76 3.67
CA VAL A 84 -2.66 4.15 3.35
C VAL A 84 -1.70 3.74 4.47
N ILE A 85 -2.05 3.98 5.73
CA ILE A 85 -1.21 3.60 6.88
C ILE A 85 -0.98 2.09 6.89
N LEU A 86 -2.05 1.29 6.81
CA LEU A 86 -1.94 -0.18 6.82
C LEU A 86 -1.15 -0.73 5.61
N SER A 87 -1.38 -0.15 4.42
CA SER A 87 -0.62 -0.51 3.22
C SER A 87 0.84 -0.03 3.23
N SER A 88 1.23 0.86 4.15
CA SER A 88 2.61 1.36 4.22
C SER A 88 3.56 0.49 5.06
N ILE A 89 3.03 -0.41 5.88
CA ILE A 89 3.81 -1.22 6.83
C ILE A 89 4.86 -2.08 6.10
N TYR A 90 4.45 -2.84 5.08
CA TYR A 90 5.37 -3.72 4.36
C TYR A 90 6.46 -2.97 3.55
N PRO A 91 6.15 -1.93 2.75
CA PRO A 91 7.16 -1.13 2.06
C PRO A 91 8.25 -0.58 2.98
N TYR A 92 7.91 -0.23 4.23
CA TYR A 92 8.87 0.25 5.22
C TYR A 92 9.63 -0.88 5.92
N CYS A 93 9.02 -2.04 6.13
CA CYS A 93 9.71 -3.21 6.65
C CYS A 93 10.69 -3.83 5.64
N HIS A 94 10.44 -3.69 4.33
CA HIS A 94 11.29 -4.24 3.28
C HIS A 94 12.29 -3.20 2.73
N PHE A 95 13.11 -2.61 3.61
CA PHE A 95 13.99 -1.49 3.27
C PHE A 95 15.04 -1.81 2.19
N PHE A 96 15.42 -3.09 2.03
CA PHE A 96 16.34 -3.55 0.98
C PHE A 96 15.83 -3.25 -0.43
N THR A 97 14.52 -3.15 -0.62
CA THR A 97 13.90 -2.74 -1.87
C THR A 97 13.56 -1.25 -1.83
N ILE A 98 14.56 -0.37 -1.98
CA ILE A 98 14.41 1.10 -1.90
C ILE A 98 13.27 1.65 -2.79
N TYR A 99 12.96 0.99 -3.91
CA TYR A 99 11.87 1.41 -4.78
C TYR A 99 10.49 1.32 -4.10
N LEU A 100 10.24 0.35 -3.21
CA LEU A 100 8.96 0.18 -2.51
C LEU A 100 8.60 1.37 -1.62
N PRO A 101 9.44 1.83 -0.67
CA PRO A 101 9.12 2.98 0.14
C PRO A 101 9.00 4.26 -0.70
N VAL A 102 9.80 4.43 -1.77
CA VAL A 102 9.66 5.58 -2.67
C VAL A 102 8.28 5.59 -3.34
N VAL A 103 7.87 4.46 -3.92
CA VAL A 103 6.56 4.31 -4.55
C VAL A 103 5.43 4.52 -3.52
N GLN A 104 5.57 4.00 -2.30
CA GLN A 104 4.60 4.19 -1.22
C GLN A 104 4.47 5.68 -0.81
N ILE A 105 5.58 6.42 -0.74
CA ILE A 105 5.56 7.86 -0.43
C ILE A 105 4.81 8.62 -1.54
N LEU A 106 5.12 8.35 -2.80
CA LEU A 106 4.44 8.98 -3.94
C LEU A 106 2.93 8.74 -3.89
N PHE A 107 2.52 7.51 -3.64
CA PHE A 107 1.10 7.18 -3.52
C PHE A 107 0.42 7.76 -2.28
N THR A 108 1.14 7.85 -1.17
CA THR A 108 0.65 8.54 0.05
C THR A 108 0.34 9.99 -0.27
N ILE A 109 1.22 10.69 -1.00
CA ILE A 109 0.99 12.07 -1.44
C ILE A 109 -0.26 12.17 -2.34
N VAL A 110 -0.43 11.25 -3.29
CA VAL A 110 -1.62 11.19 -4.16
C VAL A 110 -2.90 11.05 -3.34
N VAL A 111 -2.94 10.09 -2.40
CA VAL A 111 -4.15 9.84 -1.61
C VAL A 111 -4.44 11.00 -0.68
N LEU A 112 -3.43 11.58 -0.02
CA LEU A 112 -3.63 12.75 0.84
C LEU A 112 -4.17 13.96 0.07
N ARG A 113 -3.80 14.11 -1.21
CA ARG A 113 -4.38 15.13 -2.08
C ARG A 113 -5.84 14.84 -2.38
N TYR A 114 -6.16 13.59 -2.75
CA TYR A 114 -7.55 13.20 -2.95
C TYR A 114 -8.37 13.40 -1.67
N CYS A 115 -7.83 13.08 -0.49
CA CYS A 115 -8.49 13.36 0.80
C CYS A 115 -8.80 14.85 0.98
N LYS A 116 -7.92 15.75 0.54
CA LYS A 116 -8.14 17.21 0.61
C LYS A 116 -9.28 17.67 -0.32
N GLU A 117 -9.55 16.96 -1.41
CA GLU A 117 -10.69 17.25 -2.30
C GLU A 117 -12.03 16.76 -1.74
N LEU A 118 -12.00 15.87 -0.74
CA LEU A 118 -13.17 15.31 -0.07
C LEU A 118 -13.62 16.14 1.15
N ASP A 119 -12.78 17.08 1.61
CA ASP A 119 -13.07 18.04 2.71
C ASP A 119 -13.62 19.37 2.15
#